data_AF-A0A3P8RES2-F1
#
_entry.id   AF-A0A3P8RES2-F1
#
_cell.length_a   1.000
_cell.length_b   1.000
_cell.length_c   1.000
_cell.angle_alpha   90.00
_cell.angle_beta   90.00
_cell.angle_gamma   90.00
#
_symmetry.space_group_name_H-M   'P 1'
#
loop_
_entity.id
_entity.type
_entity.pdbx_description
1 polymer ?
#
loop_
_entity_poly.entity_id
_entity_poly.type
_entity_poly.pdbx_seq_one_letter_code
_entity_poly.pdbx_strand_id
1 'polypeptide(L)'
;MQGSSGVNKVVDNICRISPDLLADVCQHVLTYLQGQKRGVDSAEISDRFQRAEVRLDHEALQDMIRFLLLTFRSAGKSNISGDELVSKLEEGSTKWTKASLQVLHKLWSEHGVSVHTQQEAQAMLSIGQLVDMQWKLGMAVSSDTCRSLNSPFVCLLLKIVEPSGQICQRSFEMTIPQFQNFYKQFKEMAAVMETV
;
A
#
# COMPACT_ATOMS: atom_id res chain seq x y z
N MET A 1 -27.30 -6.75 -1.14
CA MET A 1 -27.27 -8.23 -1.01
C MET A 1 -26.67 -8.96 -2.23
N GLN A 2 -25.92 -8.30 -3.13
CA GLN A 2 -25.38 -8.93 -4.35
C GLN A 2 -23.90 -9.39 -4.25
N GLY A 3 -23.19 -9.04 -3.17
CA GLY A 3 -21.75 -9.33 -3.02
C GLY A 3 -21.40 -10.75 -2.57
N SER A 4 -22.26 -11.44 -1.79
CA SER A 4 -21.92 -12.75 -1.21
C SER A 4 -21.98 -13.90 -2.22
N SER A 5 -22.76 -13.75 -3.31
CA SER A 5 -22.88 -14.79 -4.35
C SER A 5 -21.58 -14.94 -5.16
N GLY A 6 -20.91 -13.83 -5.47
CA GLY A 6 -19.64 -13.84 -6.20
C GLY A 6 -18.50 -14.45 -5.38
N VAL A 7 -18.35 -14.04 -4.12
CA VAL A 7 -17.30 -14.56 -3.22
C VAL A 7 -17.45 -16.07 -3.02
N ASN A 8 -18.68 -16.55 -2.77
CA ASN A 8 -18.92 -17.98 -2.59
C ASN A 8 -18.57 -18.81 -3.84
N LYS A 9 -18.82 -18.29 -5.04
CA LYS A 9 -18.43 -18.96 -6.30
C LYS A 9 -16.91 -19.06 -6.43
N VAL A 10 -16.18 -18.02 -6.05
CA VAL A 10 -14.70 -18.03 -6.05
C VAL A 10 -14.15 -19.00 -5.02
N VAL A 11 -14.71 -19.03 -3.81
CA VAL A 11 -14.32 -19.98 -2.75
C VAL A 11 -14.58 -21.42 -3.19
N ASP A 12 -15.72 -21.70 -3.84
CA ASP A 12 -16.00 -23.02 -4.43
C ASP A 12 -14.92 -23.43 -5.43
N ASN A 13 -14.49 -22.51 -6.30
CA ASN A 13 -13.43 -22.77 -7.27
C ASN A 13 -12.08 -23.03 -6.60
N ILE A 14 -11.74 -22.27 -5.56
CA ILE A 14 -10.51 -22.46 -4.77
C ILE A 14 -10.51 -23.80 -4.04
N CYS A 15 -11.66 -24.23 -3.53
CA CYS A 15 -11.78 -25.49 -2.80
C CYS A 15 -11.83 -26.73 -3.70
N ARG A 16 -12.06 -26.56 -5.00
CA ARG A 16 -12.07 -27.65 -6.00
C ARG A 16 -10.67 -28.05 -6.48
N ILE A 17 -9.69 -27.16 -6.38
CA ILE A 17 -8.31 -27.44 -6.81
C ILE A 17 -7.51 -28.13 -5.70
N SER A 18 -6.45 -28.84 -6.07
CA SER A 18 -5.58 -29.49 -5.09
C SER A 18 -4.85 -28.44 -4.23
N PRO A 19 -4.46 -28.80 -2.99
CA PRO A 19 -3.66 -27.93 -2.13
C PRO A 19 -2.37 -27.44 -2.79
N ASP A 20 -1.73 -28.30 -3.60
CA ASP A 20 -0.49 -27.96 -4.31
C ASP A 20 -0.73 -26.90 -5.39
N LEU A 21 -1.80 -27.04 -6.18
CA LEU A 21 -2.17 -26.03 -7.18
C LEU A 21 -2.57 -24.71 -6.52
N LEU A 22 -3.30 -24.75 -5.40
CA LEU A 22 -3.62 -23.56 -4.64
C LEU A 22 -2.35 -22.87 -4.11
N ALA A 23 -1.40 -23.65 -3.58
CA ALA A 23 -0.14 -23.13 -3.10
C ALA A 23 0.64 -22.44 -4.21
N ASP A 24 0.68 -23.03 -5.41
CA ASP A 24 1.29 -22.43 -6.60
C ASP A 24 0.67 -21.08 -6.97
N VAL A 25 -0.67 -20.96 -7.00
CA VAL A 25 -1.35 -19.68 -7.28
C VAL A 25 -1.03 -18.64 -6.20
N CYS A 26 -1.10 -19.05 -4.94
CA CYS A 26 -0.78 -18.17 -3.82
C CYS A 26 0.66 -17.68 -3.89
N GLN A 27 1.62 -18.55 -4.25
CA GLN A 27 3.02 -18.17 -4.40
C GLN A 27 3.21 -17.12 -5.49
N HIS A 28 2.54 -17.25 -6.65
CA HIS A 28 2.60 -16.24 -7.71
C HIS A 28 2.09 -14.87 -7.24
N VAL A 29 1.00 -14.87 -6.48
CA VAL A 29 0.41 -13.65 -5.90
C VAL A 29 1.34 -13.04 -4.85
N LEU A 30 1.87 -13.86 -3.93
CA LEU A 30 2.75 -13.41 -2.85
C LEU A 30 4.06 -12.84 -3.40
N THR A 31 4.72 -13.53 -4.34
CA THR A 31 5.93 -13.05 -5.01
C THR A 31 5.69 -11.72 -5.72
N TYR A 32 4.51 -11.53 -6.33
CA TYR A 32 4.12 -10.22 -6.89
C TYR A 32 3.95 -9.15 -5.80
N LEU A 33 3.25 -9.46 -4.70
CA LEU A 33 3.03 -8.53 -3.59
C LEU A 33 4.33 -8.14 -2.85
N GLN A 34 5.30 -9.05 -2.81
CA GLN A 34 6.65 -8.79 -2.31
C GLN A 34 7.50 -7.96 -3.27
N GLY A 35 6.97 -7.58 -4.45
CA GLY A 35 7.68 -6.79 -5.45
C GLY A 35 8.76 -7.54 -6.22
N GLN A 36 8.84 -8.86 -6.10
CA GLN A 36 9.84 -9.69 -6.79
C GLN A 36 9.47 -9.96 -8.26
N LYS A 37 8.17 -9.85 -8.61
CA LYS A 37 7.66 -9.94 -9.99
C LYS A 37 6.89 -8.67 -10.34
N ARG A 38 6.86 -8.32 -11.64
CA ARG A 38 6.11 -7.16 -12.16
C ARG A 38 4.59 -7.38 -12.24
N GLY A 39 4.15 -8.63 -12.20
CA GLY A 39 2.75 -9.03 -12.28
C GLY A 39 2.55 -10.51 -11.93
N VAL A 40 1.29 -10.91 -11.81
CA VAL A 40 0.90 -12.32 -11.64
C VAL A 40 0.74 -12.94 -13.04
N ASP A 41 1.54 -13.96 -13.35
CA ASP A 41 1.51 -14.63 -14.65
C ASP A 41 0.32 -15.61 -14.73
N SER A 42 -0.83 -15.10 -15.15
CA SER A 42 -2.04 -15.92 -15.32
C SER A 42 -1.93 -16.98 -16.42
N ALA A 43 -1.02 -16.79 -17.40
CA ALA A 43 -0.81 -17.77 -18.47
C ALA A 43 -0.04 -18.99 -17.94
N GLU A 44 1.01 -18.76 -17.14
CA GLU A 44 1.76 -19.83 -16.47
C GLU A 44 0.84 -20.64 -15.53
N ILE A 45 -0.02 -19.95 -14.75
CA ILE A 45 -0.97 -20.62 -13.85
C ILE A 45 -1.98 -21.45 -14.66
N SER A 46 -2.50 -20.91 -15.78
CA SER A 46 -3.45 -21.63 -16.63
C SER A 46 -2.84 -22.87 -17.27
N ASP A 47 -1.60 -22.80 -17.75
CA ASP A 47 -0.86 -23.95 -18.31
C ASP A 47 -0.68 -25.07 -17.27
N ARG A 48 -0.32 -24.71 -16.02
CA ARG A 48 -0.22 -25.70 -14.93
C ARG A 48 -1.56 -26.37 -14.63
N PHE A 49 -2.65 -25.61 -14.64
CA PHE A 49 -4.00 -26.17 -14.39
C PHE A 49 -4.41 -27.12 -15.51
N GLN A 50 -4.10 -26.80 -16.76
CA GLN A 50 -4.35 -27.67 -17.91
C GLN A 50 -3.55 -28.97 -17.82
N ARG A 51 -2.26 -28.91 -17.44
CA ARG A 51 -1.43 -30.10 -17.23
C ARG A 51 -1.90 -31.00 -16.09
N ALA A 52 -2.55 -30.41 -15.09
CA ALA A 52 -3.19 -31.15 -13.99
C ALA A 52 -4.64 -31.59 -14.28
N GLU A 53 -5.08 -31.46 -15.53
CA GLU A 53 -6.45 -31.79 -15.99
C GLU A 53 -7.58 -31.05 -15.26
N VAL A 54 -7.27 -29.90 -14.66
CA VAL A 54 -8.24 -29.04 -13.97
C VAL A 54 -8.97 -28.16 -15.00
N ARG A 55 -10.29 -28.36 -15.12
CA ARG A 55 -11.14 -27.50 -15.94
C ARG A 55 -11.57 -26.26 -15.16
N LEU A 56 -10.78 -25.20 -15.28
CA LEU A 56 -11.15 -23.87 -14.81
C LEU A 56 -11.23 -22.92 -16.01
N ASP A 57 -12.34 -22.22 -16.17
CA ASP A 57 -12.46 -21.20 -17.22
C ASP A 57 -11.58 -19.97 -16.89
N HIS A 58 -11.30 -19.14 -17.91
CA HIS A 58 -10.41 -17.99 -17.76
C HIS A 58 -10.95 -16.95 -16.78
N GLU A 59 -12.27 -16.73 -16.75
CA GLU A 59 -12.91 -15.75 -15.87
C GLU A 59 -12.77 -16.18 -14.40
N ALA A 60 -13.05 -17.45 -14.11
CA ALA A 60 -12.89 -18.06 -12.80
C ALA A 60 -11.44 -18.02 -12.31
N LEU A 61 -10.46 -18.19 -13.20
CA LEU A 61 -9.05 -18.04 -12.86
C LEU A 61 -8.71 -16.60 -12.46
N GLN A 62 -9.16 -15.62 -13.25
CA GLN A 62 -8.93 -14.20 -12.95
C GLN A 62 -9.61 -13.78 -11.65
N ASP A 63 -10.83 -14.23 -11.40
CA ASP A 63 -11.55 -13.96 -10.17
C ASP A 63 -10.85 -14.57 -8.95
N MET A 64 -10.31 -15.79 -9.08
CA MET A 64 -9.51 -16.43 -8.05
C MET A 64 -8.23 -15.64 -7.74
N ILE A 65 -7.45 -15.30 -8.78
CA ILE A 65 -6.22 -14.52 -8.64
C ILE A 65 -6.53 -13.17 -7.97
N ARG A 66 -7.57 -12.49 -8.44
CA ARG A 66 -7.99 -11.19 -7.91
C ARG A 66 -8.42 -11.28 -6.45
N PHE A 67 -9.18 -12.31 -6.09
CA PHE A 67 -9.60 -12.55 -4.72
C PHE A 67 -8.40 -12.77 -3.80
N LEU A 68 -7.48 -13.67 -4.16
CA LEU A 68 -6.27 -13.95 -3.37
C LEU A 68 -5.38 -12.71 -3.25
N LEU A 69 -5.21 -11.97 -4.34
CA LEU A 69 -4.44 -10.72 -4.37
C LEU A 69 -5.01 -9.68 -3.40
N LEU A 70 -6.32 -9.46 -3.44
CA LEU A 70 -6.98 -8.49 -2.57
C LEU A 70 -6.92 -8.93 -1.11
N THR A 71 -7.14 -10.21 -0.84
CA THR A 71 -7.06 -10.80 0.50
C THR A 71 -5.68 -10.60 1.11
N PHE A 72 -4.60 -11.04 0.45
CA PHE A 72 -3.25 -10.90 0.98
C PHE A 72 -2.78 -9.45 1.08
N ARG A 73 -3.14 -8.61 0.10
CA ARG A 73 -2.84 -7.17 0.17
C ARG A 73 -3.55 -6.50 1.34
N SER A 74 -4.80 -6.86 1.61
CA SER A 74 -5.55 -6.35 2.76
C SER A 74 -4.94 -6.83 4.08
N ALA A 75 -4.60 -8.11 4.16
CA ALA A 75 -3.93 -8.70 5.31
C ALA A 75 -2.59 -8.00 5.62
N GLY A 76 -1.79 -7.71 4.59
CA GLY A 76 -0.52 -6.99 4.72
C GLY A 76 -0.68 -5.53 5.16
N LYS A 77 -1.74 -4.83 4.71
CA LYS A 77 -2.03 -3.47 5.21
C LYS A 77 -2.39 -3.44 6.69
N SER A 78 -3.12 -4.45 7.15
CA SER A 78 -3.56 -4.54 8.55
C SER A 78 -2.58 -5.29 9.45
N ASN A 79 -1.45 -5.77 8.90
CA ASN A 79 -0.42 -6.54 9.60
C ASN A 79 -0.99 -7.68 10.47
N ILE A 80 -1.87 -8.50 9.88
CA ILE A 80 -2.59 -9.56 10.61
C ILE A 80 -1.82 -10.89 10.59
N SER A 81 -2.04 -11.71 11.61
CA SER A 81 -1.45 -13.06 11.70
C SER A 81 -2.12 -14.07 10.75
N GLY A 82 -1.51 -15.26 10.61
CA GLY A 82 -2.12 -16.41 9.91
C GLY A 82 -3.47 -16.79 10.48
N ASP A 83 -3.59 -16.88 11.81
CA ASP A 83 -4.83 -17.23 12.49
C ASP A 83 -5.93 -16.19 12.22
N GLU A 84 -5.58 -14.90 12.29
CA GLU A 84 -6.54 -13.82 12.05
C GLU A 84 -6.98 -13.78 10.57
N LEU A 85 -6.08 -14.09 9.64
CA LEU A 85 -6.42 -14.25 8.22
C LEU A 85 -7.46 -15.37 8.02
N VAL A 86 -7.24 -16.54 8.62
CA VAL A 86 -8.17 -17.67 8.50
C VAL A 86 -9.53 -17.31 9.08
N SER A 87 -9.57 -16.71 10.27
CA SER A 87 -10.82 -16.31 10.91
C SER A 87 -11.63 -15.35 10.01
N LYS A 88 -10.98 -14.37 9.38
CA LYS A 88 -11.64 -13.45 8.43
C LYS A 88 -12.16 -14.14 7.17
N LEU A 89 -11.45 -15.17 6.68
CA LEU A 89 -11.88 -15.94 5.51
C LEU A 89 -13.10 -16.79 5.82
N GLU A 90 -13.14 -17.41 7.00
CA GLU A 90 -14.27 -18.21 7.49
C GLU A 90 -15.50 -17.35 7.77
N GLU A 91 -15.33 -16.13 8.30
CA GLU A 91 -16.41 -15.15 8.44
C GLU A 91 -17.00 -14.75 7.07
N GLY A 92 -16.16 -14.69 6.03
CA GLY A 92 -16.57 -14.32 4.67
C GLY A 92 -17.28 -15.42 3.89
N SER A 93 -17.02 -16.70 4.20
CA SER A 93 -17.68 -17.84 3.55
C SER A 93 -17.59 -19.10 4.40
N THR A 94 -18.71 -19.82 4.51
CA THR A 94 -18.76 -21.13 5.17
C THR A 94 -18.33 -22.30 4.29
N LYS A 95 -17.95 -22.03 3.02
CA LYS A 95 -17.62 -23.07 2.02
C LYS A 95 -16.16 -23.49 2.01
N TRP A 96 -15.31 -22.83 2.79
CA TRP A 96 -13.90 -23.13 2.85
C TRP A 96 -13.64 -24.57 3.31
N THR A 97 -12.75 -25.26 2.61
CA THR A 97 -12.22 -26.53 3.11
C THR A 97 -11.05 -26.28 4.05
N LYS A 98 -10.89 -27.16 5.05
CA LYS A 98 -9.77 -27.10 5.99
C LYS A 98 -8.41 -27.16 5.27
N ALA A 99 -8.31 -27.95 4.20
CA ALA A 99 -7.08 -28.07 3.42
C ALA A 99 -6.71 -26.74 2.74
N SER A 100 -7.67 -26.06 2.10
CA SER A 100 -7.44 -24.76 1.47
C SER A 100 -7.04 -23.70 2.50
N LEU A 101 -7.73 -23.66 3.66
CA LEU A 101 -7.39 -22.72 4.74
C LEU A 101 -5.99 -22.98 5.32
N GLN A 102 -5.59 -24.25 5.46
CA GLN A 102 -4.25 -24.60 5.91
C GLN A 102 -3.15 -24.11 4.95
N VAL A 103 -3.37 -24.22 3.64
CA VAL A 103 -2.45 -23.67 2.63
C VAL A 103 -2.32 -22.16 2.76
N LEU A 104 -3.45 -21.45 2.86
CA LEU A 104 -3.47 -19.99 3.00
C LEU A 104 -2.80 -19.53 4.30
N HIS A 105 -3.11 -20.20 5.42
CA HIS A 105 -2.48 -19.95 6.71
C HIS A 105 -0.96 -20.12 6.65
N LYS A 106 -0.50 -21.26 6.12
CA LYS A 106 0.93 -21.57 6.04
C LYS A 106 1.66 -20.53 5.20
N LEU A 107 1.20 -20.30 3.97
CA LEU A 107 1.88 -19.38 3.06
C LEU A 107 1.86 -17.94 3.57
N TRP A 108 0.74 -17.50 4.16
CA TRP A 108 0.69 -16.18 4.80
C TRP A 108 1.61 -16.08 6.01
N SER A 109 1.69 -17.11 6.85
CA SER A 109 2.61 -17.10 8.00
C SER A 109 4.07 -17.00 7.58
N GLU A 110 4.43 -17.60 6.44
CA GLU A 110 5.78 -17.55 5.88
C GLU A 110 6.10 -16.21 5.19
N HIS A 111 5.14 -15.62 4.47
CA HIS A 111 5.40 -14.48 3.58
C HIS A 111 4.79 -13.14 4.05
N GLY A 112 3.87 -13.17 5.02
CA GLY A 112 3.05 -12.02 5.41
C GLY A 112 3.87 -10.83 5.91
N VAL A 113 4.92 -11.09 6.70
CA VAL A 113 5.85 -10.04 7.16
C VAL A 113 6.54 -9.36 5.98
N SER A 114 7.03 -10.13 5.01
CA SER A 114 7.70 -9.58 3.82
C SER A 114 6.74 -8.78 2.92
N VAL A 115 5.48 -9.22 2.79
CA VAL A 115 4.44 -8.46 2.10
C VAL A 115 4.16 -7.15 2.82
N HIS A 116 4.02 -7.17 4.14
CA HIS A 116 3.81 -5.97 4.95
C HIS A 116 4.98 -4.97 4.80
N THR A 117 6.22 -5.42 5.00
CA THR A 117 7.42 -4.57 4.84
C THR A 117 7.51 -3.96 3.44
N GLN A 118 7.20 -4.73 2.40
CA GLN A 118 7.20 -4.21 1.03
C GLN A 118 6.13 -3.14 0.82
N GLN A 119 4.95 -3.32 1.40
CA GLN A 119 3.88 -2.33 1.31
C GLN A 119 4.21 -1.04 2.07
N GLU A 120 4.90 -1.14 3.23
CA GLU A 120 5.42 0.03 3.95
C GLU A 120 6.48 0.76 3.14
N ALA A 121 7.42 0.03 2.54
CA ALA A 121 8.43 0.61 1.65
C ALA A 121 7.79 1.34 0.46
N GLN A 122 6.79 0.74 -0.18
CA GLN A 122 6.02 1.38 -1.26
C GLN A 122 5.28 2.63 -0.77
N ALA A 123 4.70 2.60 0.43
CA ALA A 123 4.03 3.76 1.02
C ALA A 123 5.02 4.89 1.30
N MET A 124 6.21 4.59 1.84
CA MET A 124 7.28 5.58 2.03
C MET A 124 7.75 6.19 0.71
N LEU A 125 7.93 5.36 -0.33
CA LEU A 125 8.29 5.83 -1.67
C LEU A 125 7.18 6.65 -2.33
N SER A 126 5.93 6.52 -1.89
CA SER A 126 4.79 7.30 -2.37
C SER A 126 4.68 8.70 -1.74
N ILE A 127 5.58 9.07 -0.84
CA ILE A 127 5.66 10.41 -0.24
C ILE A 127 6.68 11.24 -1.03
N GLY A 128 6.34 12.48 -1.37
CA GLY A 128 7.26 13.39 -2.04
C GLY A 128 8.45 13.75 -1.14
N GLN A 129 9.64 13.85 -1.72
CA GLN A 129 10.88 14.19 -1.01
C GLN A 129 11.16 15.69 -1.10
N LEU A 130 11.33 16.35 0.05
CA LEU A 130 11.82 17.73 0.08
C LEU A 130 13.33 17.73 -0.24
N VAL A 131 13.72 18.31 -1.38
CA VAL A 131 15.11 18.29 -1.88
C VAL A 131 15.82 19.64 -1.82
N ASP A 132 15.06 20.74 -1.69
CA ASP A 132 15.62 22.08 -1.50
C ASP A 132 14.63 22.95 -0.72
N MET A 133 15.17 23.83 0.10
CA MET A 133 14.43 24.80 0.90
C MET A 133 15.14 26.14 0.83
N GLN A 134 14.55 27.07 0.11
CA GLN A 134 15.02 28.45 0.00
C GLN A 134 14.13 29.35 0.83
N TRP A 135 14.70 30.45 1.33
CA TRP A 135 13.95 31.43 2.10
C TRP A 135 14.43 32.84 1.79
N LYS A 136 13.54 33.81 2.00
CA LYS A 136 13.85 35.24 1.96
C LYS A 136 13.10 35.97 3.07
N LEU A 137 13.73 37.00 3.62
CA LEU A 137 13.09 37.96 4.51
C LEU A 137 12.63 39.16 3.68
N GLY A 138 11.34 39.46 3.70
CA GLY A 138 10.73 40.58 3.02
C GLY A 138 10.09 41.56 3.99
N MET A 139 9.72 42.73 3.48
CA MET A 139 8.96 43.74 4.20
C MET A 139 7.76 44.12 3.36
N ALA A 140 6.55 43.98 3.92
CA ALA A 140 5.34 44.39 3.24
C ALA A 140 5.24 45.92 3.26
N VAL A 141 5.08 46.51 2.07
CA VAL A 141 4.82 47.94 1.89
C VAL A 141 3.37 48.13 1.45
N SER A 142 2.75 49.22 1.92
CA SER A 142 1.32 49.50 1.77
C SER A 142 0.84 49.53 0.32
N SER A 143 -0.41 49.10 0.13
CA SER A 143 -1.30 49.58 -0.94
C SER A 143 -2.53 50.21 -0.29
N ASP A 144 -3.28 51.02 -1.04
CA ASP A 144 -4.36 51.91 -0.58
C ASP A 144 -5.50 51.22 0.21
N THR A 145 -5.50 49.89 0.31
CA THR A 145 -6.47 49.05 1.02
C THR A 145 -5.89 48.24 2.20
N CYS A 146 -4.58 48.27 2.50
CA CYS A 146 -3.98 47.46 3.56
C CYS A 146 -3.18 48.29 4.60
N ARG A 147 -3.66 48.32 5.85
CA ARG A 147 -3.16 49.20 6.94
C ARG A 147 -1.86 48.70 7.60
N SER A 148 -1.36 47.51 7.27
CA SER A 148 -0.12 46.97 7.84
C SER A 148 1.12 47.50 7.11
N LEU A 149 1.46 48.75 7.39
CA LEU A 149 2.72 49.37 6.99
C LEU A 149 3.90 48.70 7.71
N ASN A 150 4.96 48.35 6.98
CA ASN A 150 6.26 47.93 7.52
C ASN A 150 6.27 46.64 8.35
N SER A 151 5.49 45.62 7.95
CA SER A 151 5.53 44.33 8.62
C SER A 151 6.54 43.39 7.93
N PRO A 152 7.58 42.90 8.63
CA PRO A 152 8.48 41.91 8.07
C PRO A 152 7.80 40.55 7.97
N PHE A 153 8.13 39.80 6.92
CA PHE A 153 7.63 38.44 6.69
C PHE A 153 8.73 37.57 6.11
N VAL A 154 8.65 36.27 6.36
CA VAL A 154 9.52 35.26 5.76
C VAL A 154 8.75 34.55 4.67
N CYS A 155 9.31 34.51 3.47
CA CYS A 155 8.80 33.70 2.37
C CYS A 155 9.70 32.48 2.21
N LEU A 156 9.10 31.30 2.15
CA LEU A 156 9.76 30.02 1.91
C LEU A 156 9.38 29.49 0.55
N LEU A 157 10.35 28.86 -0.11
CA LEU A 157 10.17 28.10 -1.34
C LEU A 157 10.71 26.69 -1.12
N LEU A 158 9.82 25.71 -1.20
CA LEU A 158 10.12 24.30 -1.06
C LEU A 158 10.16 23.65 -2.44
N LYS A 159 11.21 22.88 -2.72
CA LYS A 159 11.33 22.04 -3.92
C LYS A 159 11.13 20.59 -3.51
N ILE A 160 10.11 19.96 -4.09
CA ILE A 160 9.68 18.60 -3.75
C ILE A 160 9.82 17.74 -5.01
N VAL A 161 10.45 16.57 -4.88
CA VAL A 161 10.41 15.53 -5.91
C VAL A 161 9.25 14.60 -5.56
N GLU A 162 8.24 14.56 -6.41
CA GLU A 162 7.12 13.65 -6.27
C GLU A 162 7.54 12.21 -6.63
N PRO A 163 6.82 11.18 -6.16
CA PRO A 163 7.08 9.78 -6.51
C PRO A 163 7.08 9.50 -8.02
N SER A 164 6.39 10.35 -8.79
CA SER A 164 6.37 10.32 -10.25
C SER A 164 7.71 10.73 -10.90
N GLY A 165 8.64 11.27 -10.11
CA GLY A 165 9.87 11.92 -10.58
C GLY A 165 9.67 13.38 -10.98
N GLN A 166 8.44 13.90 -10.94
CA GLN A 166 8.17 15.31 -11.23
C GLN A 166 8.67 16.20 -10.08
N ILE A 167 9.22 17.36 -10.44
CA ILE A 167 9.65 18.37 -9.48
C ILE A 167 8.52 19.39 -9.33
N CYS A 168 8.01 19.52 -8.11
CA CYS A 168 7.04 20.54 -7.72
C CYS A 168 7.71 21.62 -6.87
N GLN A 169 7.29 22.87 -7.04
CA GLN A 169 7.68 23.97 -6.16
C GLN A 169 6.46 24.52 -5.42
N ARG A 170 6.59 24.72 -4.11
CA ARG A 170 5.54 25.27 -3.25
C ARG A 170 6.11 26.43 -2.46
N SER A 171 5.43 27.56 -2.46
CA SER A 171 5.83 28.73 -1.67
C SER A 171 4.75 29.17 -0.73
N PHE A 172 5.14 29.69 0.42
CA PHE A 172 4.24 30.31 1.38
C PHE A 172 4.95 31.40 2.19
N GLU A 173 4.16 32.29 2.77
CA GLU A 173 4.64 33.41 3.58
C GLU A 173 4.21 33.23 5.04
N MET A 174 5.05 33.69 5.96
CA MET A 174 4.81 33.67 7.38
C MET A 174 5.19 35.01 7.99
N THR A 175 4.40 35.45 8.96
CA THR A 175 4.83 36.51 9.90
C THR A 175 6.04 36.02 10.72
N ILE A 176 6.81 36.95 11.29
CA ILE A 176 7.96 36.60 12.13
C ILE A 176 7.59 35.66 13.29
N PRO A 177 6.50 35.87 14.05
CA PRO A 177 6.11 34.93 15.11
C PRO A 177 5.76 33.53 14.58
N GLN A 178 5.10 33.44 13.42
CA GLN A 178 4.79 32.15 12.79
C GLN A 178 6.08 31.42 12.37
N PHE A 179 7.06 32.13 11.81
CA PHE A 179 8.35 31.55 11.46
C PHE A 179 9.13 31.07 12.69
N GLN A 180 9.12 31.83 13.78
CA GLN A 180 9.76 31.42 15.05
C GLN A 180 9.14 30.13 15.60
N ASN A 181 7.80 30.02 15.55
CA ASN A 181 7.11 28.80 15.93
C ASN A 181 7.46 27.63 14.99
N PHE A 182 7.44 27.86 13.68
CA PHE A 182 7.83 26.86 12.67
C PHE A 182 9.25 26.33 12.93
N TYR A 183 10.21 27.21 13.18
CA TYR A 183 11.59 26.83 13.51
C TYR A 183 11.69 25.98 14.78
N LYS A 184 10.92 26.32 15.83
CA LYS A 184 10.87 25.52 17.06
C LYS A 184 10.36 24.11 16.77
N GLN A 185 9.28 23.97 16.02
CA GLN A 185 8.74 22.66 15.62
C GLN A 185 9.74 21.85 14.79
N PHE A 186 10.47 22.51 13.88
CA PHE A 186 11.50 21.85 13.07
C PHE A 186 12.66 21.31 13.92
N LYS A 187 13.05 22.02 15.00
CA LYS A 187 14.05 21.50 15.95
C LYS A 187 13.55 20.32 16.75
N GLU A 188 12.31 20.36 17.21
CA GLU A 188 11.70 19.24 17.93
C GLU A 188 11.67 17.99 17.05
N MET A 189 11.28 18.15 15.78
CA MET A 189 11.31 17.06 14.80
C MET A 189 12.74 16.53 14.57
N ALA A 190 13.73 17.41 14.40
CA ALA A 190 15.13 17.00 14.22
C ALA A 190 15.66 16.20 15.43
N ALA A 191 15.36 16.64 16.66
CA ALA A 191 15.76 15.94 17.87
C ALA A 191 15.16 14.53 17.98
N VAL A 192 13.90 14.35 17.57
CA VAL A 192 13.28 13.01 17.52
C VAL A 192 13.96 12.12 16.48
N MET A 193 14.28 12.65 15.30
CA MET A 193 14.95 11.90 14.24
C MET A 193 16.37 11.46 14.62
N GLU A 194 17.08 12.23 15.45
CA GLU A 194 18.42 11.87 15.95
C GLU A 194 18.39 10.76 17.02
N THR A 195 17.23 10.47 17.61
CA THR A 195 17.08 9.47 18.67
C THR A 195 16.69 8.06 18.20
N VAL A 196 16.61 7.85 16.88
CA VAL A 196 16.33 6.56 16.22
C VAL A 196 17.60 6.03 15.58
#